data_AF-A0A1Y6CWY1-F1
#
_entry.id   AF-A0A1Y6CWY1-F1
#
_cell.length_a   1.000
_cell.length_b   1.000
_cell.length_c   1.000
_cell.angle_alpha   90.00
_cell.angle_beta   90.00
_cell.angle_gamma   90.00
#
_symmetry.space_group_name_H-M   'P 1'
#
loop_
_entity.id
_entity.type
_entity.pdbx_description
1 polymer ?
#
loop_
_entity_poly.entity_id
_entity_poly.type
_entity_poly.pdbx_seq_one_letter_code
_entity_poly.pdbx_strand_id
1 'polypeptide(L)'
;MIQYDAFDAIRDNALERLKEFSAHIESGGYSWSPMHEAAKLGRTELLKYILAQRFVDINDEFEIGEPDDFRRGTALTEALLNGHVETAVFLIEQGANVNAEYYGYENTHCLGLEFEESGNCLTLALATGNSELIRLIKPFE
;
A
#
# COMPACT_ATOMS: atom_id res chain seq x y z
N MET A 1 12.10 39.04 1.43
CA MET A 1 11.96 38.30 2.71
C MET A 1 10.47 38.15 2.94
N ILE A 2 9.84 36.99 2.86
CA ILE A 2 10.25 35.60 2.68
C ILE A 2 9.14 35.02 1.80
N GLN A 3 9.50 34.29 0.74
CA GLN A 3 8.55 33.68 -0.18
C GLN A 3 7.80 32.58 0.59
N TYR A 4 6.51 32.78 0.84
CA TYR A 4 5.64 31.76 1.42
C TYR A 4 5.27 30.80 0.29
N ASP A 5 6.02 29.71 0.14
CA ASP A 5 5.81 28.72 -0.90
C ASP A 5 4.61 27.84 -0.54
N ALA A 6 3.76 27.55 -1.53
CA ALA A 6 2.58 26.69 -1.42
C ALA A 6 2.89 25.28 -0.86
N PHE A 7 4.16 24.88 -0.86
CA PHE A 7 4.67 23.66 -0.25
C PHE A 7 4.56 23.64 1.28
N ASP A 8 4.72 24.76 1.98
CA ASP A 8 4.61 24.80 3.45
C ASP A 8 3.15 24.72 3.90
N ALA A 9 2.22 25.32 3.14
CA ALA A 9 0.77 25.18 3.38
C ALA A 9 0.26 23.75 3.10
N ILE A 10 0.83 23.06 2.10
CA ILE A 10 0.57 21.64 1.86
C ILE A 10 1.16 20.79 3.00
N ARG A 11 2.35 21.11 3.48
CA ARG A 11 3.03 20.36 4.55
C ARG A 11 2.27 20.41 5.87
N ASP A 12 1.82 21.59 6.28
CA ASP A 12 1.11 21.76 7.55
C ASP A 12 -0.31 21.17 7.50
N ASN A 13 -1.02 21.30 6.37
CA ASN A 13 -2.35 20.71 6.19
C ASN A 13 -2.29 19.19 5.92
N ALA A 14 -1.23 18.69 5.28
CA ALA A 14 -1.01 17.27 5.10
C ALA A 14 -0.63 16.58 6.40
N LEU A 15 0.11 17.22 7.31
CA LEU A 15 0.46 16.66 8.61
C LEU A 15 -0.74 16.62 9.56
N GLU A 16 -1.61 17.64 9.55
CA GLU A 16 -2.87 17.63 10.31
C GLU A 16 -3.86 16.61 9.73
N ARG A 17 -4.00 16.52 8.40
CA ARG A 17 -4.74 15.45 7.76
C ARG A 17 -4.15 14.09 8.04
N LEU A 18 -2.81 13.92 8.00
CA LEU A 18 -2.15 12.68 8.38
C LEU A 18 -2.37 12.33 9.86
N LYS A 19 -2.53 13.31 10.75
CA LYS A 19 -2.93 13.05 12.15
C LYS A 19 -4.40 12.63 12.27
N GLU A 20 -5.31 13.29 11.56
CA GLU A 20 -6.71 12.88 11.44
C GLU A 20 -6.88 11.51 10.74
N PHE A 21 -5.96 11.14 9.85
CA PHE A 21 -5.91 9.85 9.16
C PHE A 21 -5.01 8.80 9.86
N SER A 22 -4.16 9.20 10.80
CA SER A 22 -3.43 8.31 11.72
C SER A 22 -4.30 7.87 12.89
N ALA A 23 -5.43 8.54 13.10
CA ALA A 23 -6.56 7.79 13.57
C ALA A 23 -6.83 6.77 12.47
N HIS A 24 -6.55 5.49 12.75
CA HIS A 24 -7.29 4.42 12.09
C HIS A 24 -8.71 4.95 11.85
N ILE A 25 -9.27 4.80 10.65
CA ILE A 25 -10.73 4.96 10.51
C ILE A 25 -11.36 3.74 11.19
N GLU A 26 -11.16 3.61 12.50
CA GLU A 26 -11.72 2.64 13.44
C GLU A 26 -13.22 2.93 13.66
N SER A 27 -13.88 3.42 12.63
CA SER A 27 -15.32 3.51 12.53
C SER A 27 -15.84 2.11 12.20
N GLY A 28 -15.90 1.23 13.19
CA GLY A 28 -16.61 -0.06 13.08
C GLY A 28 -15.79 -1.25 12.59
N GLY A 29 -14.46 -1.27 12.79
CA GLY A 29 -13.60 -2.42 12.46
C GLY A 29 -12.83 -2.33 11.15
N TYR A 30 -12.74 -1.14 10.56
CA TYR A 30 -11.99 -0.88 9.33
C TYR A 30 -10.63 -0.22 9.66
N SER A 31 -9.52 -0.63 9.05
CA SER A 31 -8.19 -0.03 9.26
C SER A 31 -7.53 0.41 7.96
N TRP A 32 -8.10 1.38 7.24
CA TRP A 32 -7.49 1.92 6.00
C TRP A 32 -6.63 3.16 6.29
N SER A 33 -5.39 3.20 5.76
CA SER A 33 -4.44 4.29 6.00
C SER A 33 -4.06 5.04 4.72
N PRO A 34 -3.54 6.28 4.80
CA PRO A 34 -3.12 7.04 3.61
C PRO A 34 -2.03 6.36 2.79
N MET A 35 -1.22 5.50 3.42
CA MET A 35 -0.21 4.71 2.73
C MET A 35 -0.87 3.66 1.82
N HIS A 36 -1.92 2.99 2.31
CA HIS A 36 -2.73 2.05 1.52
C HIS A 36 -3.37 2.75 0.31
N GLU A 37 -3.98 3.92 0.53
CA GLU A 37 -4.58 4.71 -0.56
C GLU A 37 -3.54 5.17 -1.58
N ALA A 38 -2.38 5.66 -1.12
CA ALA A 38 -1.31 6.10 -2.00
C ALA A 38 -0.74 4.95 -2.84
N ALA A 39 -0.61 3.76 -2.26
CA ALA A 39 -0.13 2.57 -2.97
C ALA A 39 -1.15 2.04 -3.98
N LYS A 40 -2.44 1.97 -3.60
CA LYS A 40 -3.56 1.62 -4.49
C LYS A 40 -3.64 2.54 -5.71
N LEU A 41 -3.31 3.82 -5.57
CA LEU A 41 -3.31 4.81 -6.65
C LEU A 41 -1.97 4.98 -7.38
N GLY A 42 -0.93 4.22 -6.99
CA GLY A 42 0.39 4.30 -7.62
C GLY A 42 1.15 5.61 -7.36
N ARG A 43 0.83 6.31 -6.27
CA ARG A 43 1.39 7.65 -5.95
C ARG A 43 2.70 7.54 -5.18
N THR A 44 3.76 7.10 -5.85
CA THR A 44 5.09 6.90 -5.24
C THR A 44 5.63 8.15 -4.53
N GLU A 45 5.44 9.36 -5.09
CA GLU A 45 5.90 10.60 -4.45
C GLU A 45 5.15 10.91 -3.13
N LEU A 46 3.87 10.53 -3.05
CA LEU A 46 3.10 10.65 -1.81
C LEU A 46 3.58 9.63 -0.77
N LEU A 47 3.89 8.40 -1.19
CA LEU A 47 4.49 7.39 -0.30
C LEU A 47 5.84 7.84 0.27
N LYS A 48 6.71 8.46 -0.54
CA LYS A 48 7.97 9.06 -0.06
C LYS A 48 7.73 10.09 1.05
N TYR A 49 6.73 10.96 0.86
CA TYR A 49 6.37 11.96 1.87
C TYR A 49 5.81 11.34 3.15
N ILE A 50 4.99 10.29 3.02
CA ILE A 50 4.38 9.56 4.14
C ILE A 50 5.45 8.80 4.93
N LEU A 51 6.33 8.03 4.27
CA LEU A 51 7.38 7.25 4.93
C LEU A 51 8.47 8.12 5.57
N ALA A 52 8.61 9.37 5.15
CA ALA A 52 9.48 10.34 5.83
C ALA A 52 8.94 10.76 7.23
N GLN A 53 7.69 10.43 7.57
CA GLN A 53 7.11 10.73 8.88
C GLN A 53 7.53 9.68 9.92
N ARG A 54 7.84 10.13 11.14
CA ARG A 54 8.45 9.30 12.21
C ARG A 54 7.61 8.14 12.75
N PHE A 55 6.35 8.02 12.39
CA PHE A 55 5.39 7.10 13.03
C PHE A 55 4.62 6.23 12.02
N VAL A 56 5.14 6.09 10.80
CA VAL A 56 4.53 5.23 9.78
C VAL A 56 5.23 3.88 9.79
N ASP A 57 4.47 2.82 9.99
CA ASP A 57 4.94 1.46 9.71
C ASP A 57 4.70 1.17 8.22
N ILE A 58 5.75 0.73 7.52
CA ILE A 58 5.65 0.36 6.10
C ILE A 58 4.85 -0.95 5.90
N ASN A 59 4.77 -1.77 6.94
CA ASN A 59 4.05 -3.04 6.96
C ASN A 59 2.71 -2.92 7.67
N ASP A 60 2.20 -1.70 7.86
CA ASP A 60 0.85 -1.47 8.34
C ASP A 60 -0.13 -2.29 7.50
N GLU A 61 -1.05 -2.97 8.19
CA GLU A 61 -2.04 -3.85 7.58
C GLU A 61 -3.41 -3.18 7.66
N PHE A 62 -4.17 -3.24 6.56
CA PHE A 62 -5.58 -2.88 6.57
C PHE A 62 -6.44 -4.12 6.68
N GLU A 63 -7.56 -3.98 7.38
CA GLU A 63 -8.70 -4.87 7.35
C GLU A 63 -9.93 -4.01 7.03
N ILE A 64 -10.65 -4.34 5.96
CA ILE A 64 -11.86 -3.64 5.56
C ILE A 64 -12.90 -4.64 5.07
N GLY A 65 -14.16 -4.38 5.36
CA GLY A 65 -15.29 -5.15 4.84
C GLY A 65 -16.15 -5.74 5.94
N GLU A 66 -17.30 -6.26 5.54
CA GLU A 66 -18.12 -7.14 6.39
C GLU A 66 -17.63 -8.59 6.24
N PRO A 67 -18.02 -9.54 7.11
CA PRO A 67 -17.55 -10.93 7.05
C PRO A 67 -17.68 -11.61 5.68
N ASP A 68 -18.69 -11.21 4.90
CA ASP A 68 -18.99 -11.75 3.57
C ASP A 68 -18.27 -10.98 2.42
N ASP A 69 -17.61 -9.85 2.71
CA ASP A 69 -16.86 -9.02 1.75
C ASP A 69 -15.57 -8.50 2.41
N PHE A 70 -14.89 -9.40 3.13
CA PHE A 70 -13.73 -9.06 3.93
C PHE A 70 -12.47 -9.01 3.06
N ARG A 71 -11.68 -7.95 3.24
CA ARG A 71 -10.39 -7.73 2.61
C ARG A 71 -9.35 -7.34 3.63
N ARG A 72 -8.15 -7.89 3.48
CA ARG A 72 -6.98 -7.44 4.23
C ARG A 72 -5.73 -7.39 3.36
N GLY A 73 -4.78 -6.57 3.74
CA GLY A 73 -3.49 -6.52 3.05
C GLY A 73 -2.60 -5.38 3.56
N THR A 74 -1.56 -5.08 2.78
CA THR A 74 -0.59 -4.02 3.05
C THR A 74 -0.54 -3.03 1.88
N ALA A 75 0.20 -1.94 2.04
CA ALA A 75 0.48 -1.03 0.93
C ALA A 75 1.15 -1.75 -0.25
N LEU A 76 2.03 -2.73 0.02
CA LEU A 76 2.68 -3.49 -1.05
C LEU A 76 1.66 -4.32 -1.84
N THR A 77 0.74 -5.02 -1.16
CA THR A 77 -0.25 -5.85 -1.85
C THR A 77 -1.20 -5.00 -2.69
N GLU A 78 -1.59 -3.81 -2.24
CA GLU A 78 -2.41 -2.88 -3.04
C GLU A 78 -1.68 -2.34 -4.28
N ALA A 79 -0.39 -2.00 -4.16
CA ALA A 79 0.40 -1.59 -5.33
C ALA A 79 0.48 -2.72 -6.36
N LEU A 80 0.69 -3.96 -5.91
CA LEU A 80 0.77 -5.14 -6.76
C LEU A 80 -0.57 -5.49 -7.41
N LEU A 81 -1.67 -5.50 -6.66
CA LEU A 81 -3.03 -5.77 -7.14
C LEU A 81 -3.46 -4.78 -8.24
N ASN A 82 -3.04 -3.53 -8.14
CA ASN A 82 -3.36 -2.49 -9.12
C ASN A 82 -2.30 -2.37 -10.24
N GLY A 83 -1.26 -3.22 -10.25
CA GLY A 83 -0.23 -3.24 -11.29
C GLY A 83 0.72 -2.05 -11.24
N HIS A 84 0.82 -1.35 -10.10
CA HIS A 84 1.72 -0.21 -9.90
C HIS A 84 3.13 -0.70 -9.56
N VAL A 85 3.84 -1.18 -10.59
CA VAL A 85 5.17 -1.77 -10.46
C VAL A 85 6.16 -0.80 -9.83
N GLU A 86 6.26 0.46 -10.29
CA GLU A 86 7.25 1.40 -9.73
C GLU A 86 7.00 1.68 -8.24
N THR A 87 5.73 1.72 -7.84
CA THR A 87 5.30 1.88 -6.44
C THR A 87 5.66 0.64 -5.62
N ALA A 88 5.42 -0.57 -6.16
CA ALA A 88 5.77 -1.82 -5.49
C ALA A 88 7.29 -1.97 -5.31
N VAL A 89 8.09 -1.66 -6.34
CA VAL A 89 9.56 -1.65 -6.26
C VAL A 89 10.02 -0.68 -5.16
N PHE A 90 9.50 0.54 -5.15
CA PHE A 90 9.84 1.51 -4.11
C PHE A 90 9.51 0.99 -2.70
N LEU A 91 8.32 0.42 -2.48
CA LEU A 91 7.94 -0.13 -1.18
C LEU A 91 8.89 -1.26 -0.74
N ILE A 92 9.29 -2.14 -1.65
CA ILE A 92 10.26 -3.21 -1.36
C ILE A 92 11.62 -2.63 -0.98
N GLU A 93 12.11 -1.63 -1.71
CA GLU A 93 13.37 -0.94 -1.41
C GLU A 93 13.36 -0.25 -0.04
N GLN A 94 12.19 0.22 0.42
CA GLN A 94 12.01 0.80 1.75
C GLN A 94 11.81 -0.25 2.86
N GLY A 95 11.85 -1.55 2.53
CA GLY A 95 11.77 -2.64 3.51
C GLY A 95 10.38 -3.21 3.74
N ALA A 96 9.45 -3.04 2.78
CA ALA A 96 8.16 -3.71 2.84
C ALA A 96 8.32 -5.23 2.84
N ASN A 97 7.47 -5.91 3.62
CA ASN A 97 7.48 -7.35 3.76
C ASN A 97 6.98 -8.01 2.47
N VAL A 98 7.92 -8.56 1.70
CA VAL A 98 7.65 -9.28 0.45
C VAL A 98 6.90 -10.60 0.64
N ASN A 99 6.78 -11.08 1.89
CA ASN A 99 6.00 -12.27 2.23
C ASN A 99 4.64 -11.92 2.84
N ALA A 100 4.23 -10.64 2.79
CA ALA A 100 2.91 -10.25 3.25
C ALA A 100 1.82 -11.02 2.49
N GLU A 101 0.83 -11.48 3.25
CA GLU A 101 -0.37 -12.11 2.71
C GLU A 101 -1.46 -11.07 2.52
N TYR A 102 -2.29 -11.28 1.51
CA TYR A 102 -3.53 -10.54 1.34
C TYR A 102 -4.70 -11.52 1.35
N TYR A 103 -5.86 -11.01 1.74
CA TYR A 103 -7.12 -11.74 1.71
C TYR A 103 -8.15 -10.89 0.99
N GLY A 104 -8.98 -11.50 0.15
CA GLY A 104 -10.09 -10.82 -0.50
C GLY A 104 -11.14 -11.80 -0.97
N TYR A 105 -12.39 -11.62 -0.51
CA TYR A 105 -13.51 -12.43 -0.97
C TYR A 105 -13.93 -12.03 -2.39
N GLU A 106 -14.22 -13.06 -3.20
CA GLU A 106 -14.84 -13.08 -4.54
C GLU A 106 -14.68 -11.82 -5.42
N ASN A 107 -13.77 -11.89 -6.39
CA ASN A 107 -13.53 -10.91 -7.47
C ASN A 107 -12.66 -9.70 -7.12
N THR A 108 -11.47 -9.91 -6.55
CA THR A 108 -10.33 -9.09 -6.99
C THR A 108 -10.06 -9.40 -8.47
N HIS A 109 -10.86 -8.82 -9.38
CA HIS A 109 -10.54 -8.66 -10.81
C HIS A 109 -9.35 -7.69 -10.93
N CYS A 110 -8.22 -8.11 -10.36
CA CYS A 110 -6.96 -7.40 -10.36
C CYS A 110 -6.12 -8.07 -11.44
N LEU A 111 -5.63 -7.28 -12.39
CA LEU A 111 -4.87 -7.75 -13.56
C LEU A 111 -5.63 -8.73 -14.49
N GLY A 112 -6.96 -8.87 -14.33
CA GLY A 112 -7.78 -9.77 -15.14
C GLY A 112 -7.60 -11.26 -14.84
N LEU A 113 -7.11 -11.60 -13.64
CA LEU A 113 -6.83 -12.97 -13.21
C LEU A 113 -7.72 -13.37 -12.02
N GLU A 114 -8.15 -14.63 -12.00
CA GLU A 114 -8.85 -15.24 -10.87
C GLU A 114 -7.79 -15.77 -9.88
N PHE A 115 -7.71 -15.16 -8.68
CA PHE A 115 -6.89 -15.67 -7.59
C PHE A 115 -7.76 -16.42 -6.58
N GLU A 116 -7.14 -17.35 -5.83
CA GLU A 116 -7.72 -17.91 -4.62
C GLU A 116 -8.06 -16.78 -3.62
N GLU A 117 -9.00 -17.02 -2.70
CA GLU A 117 -9.52 -16.04 -1.71
C GLU A 117 -8.42 -15.41 -0.82
N SER A 118 -7.19 -15.94 -0.87
CA SER A 118 -6.00 -15.38 -0.25
C SER A 118 -4.74 -15.71 -1.05
N GLY A 119 -3.70 -14.88 -0.91
CA GLY A 119 -2.42 -15.09 -1.58
C GLY A 119 -1.31 -14.28 -0.95
N ASN A 120 -0.12 -14.33 -1.53
CA ASN A 120 1.03 -13.53 -1.10
C ASN A 120 1.54 -12.61 -2.21
N CYS A 121 2.44 -11.69 -1.86
CA CYS A 121 3.04 -10.75 -2.82
C CYS A 121 3.78 -11.45 -3.97
N LEU A 122 4.31 -12.67 -3.77
CA LEU A 122 4.97 -13.42 -4.84
C LEU A 122 3.99 -13.83 -5.93
N THR A 123 2.81 -14.32 -5.56
CA THR A 123 1.75 -14.67 -6.52
C THR A 123 1.32 -13.46 -7.33
N LEU A 124 1.16 -12.30 -6.70
CA LEU A 124 0.84 -11.05 -7.40
C LEU A 124 1.98 -10.57 -8.30
N ALA A 125 3.22 -10.65 -7.85
CA ALA A 125 4.36 -10.22 -8.66
C ALA A 125 4.56 -11.10 -9.90
N LEU A 126 4.35 -12.41 -9.79
CA LEU A 126 4.36 -13.32 -10.93
C LEU A 126 3.29 -12.94 -11.97
N ALA A 127 2.10 -12.56 -11.50
CA ALA A 127 1.01 -12.12 -12.36
C ALA A 127 1.27 -10.82 -13.11
N THR A 128 2.07 -9.89 -12.54
CA THR A 128 2.48 -8.67 -13.27
C THR A 128 3.44 -8.96 -14.43
N GLY A 129 4.05 -10.15 -14.48
CA GLY A 129 5.06 -10.51 -15.48
C GLY A 129 6.38 -9.71 -15.38
N ASN A 130 6.55 -8.91 -14.32
CA ASN A 130 7.73 -8.06 -14.17
C ASN A 130 8.91 -8.84 -13.56
N SER A 131 9.93 -9.09 -14.38
CA SER A 131 11.10 -9.89 -13.98
C SER A 131 11.94 -9.24 -12.87
N GLU A 132 11.98 -7.91 -12.81
CA GLU A 132 12.69 -7.16 -11.76
C GLU A 132 11.99 -7.32 -10.42
N LEU A 133 10.67 -7.16 -10.41
CA LEU A 133 9.83 -7.32 -9.23
C LEU A 133 9.89 -8.75 -8.67
N ILE A 134 9.84 -9.76 -9.55
CA ILE A 134 10.01 -11.17 -9.16
C ILE A 134 11.39 -11.41 -8.53
N ARG A 135 12.44 -10.79 -9.08
CA ARG A 135 13.81 -10.90 -8.55
C ARG A 135 13.95 -10.23 -7.18
N LEU A 136 13.26 -9.12 -6.95
CA LEU A 136 13.28 -8.42 -5.65
C LEU A 136 12.53 -9.21 -4.57
N ILE A 137 11.44 -9.90 -4.93
CA ILE A 137 10.60 -10.66 -4.00
C ILE A 137 11.16 -12.06 -3.70
N LYS A 138 11.96 -12.64 -4.60
CA LYS A 138 12.69 -13.89 -4.36
C LYS A 138 14.11 -13.57 -3.88
N PRO A 139 14.36 -13.26 -2.59
CA PRO A 139 15.72 -13.18 -2.10
C PRO A 139 16.33 -14.57 -2.28
N PHE A 140 17.46 -14.61 -2.99
CA PHE A 140 18.23 -15.79 -3.32
C PHE A 140 18.24 -16.85 -2.19
N GLU A 141 17.85 -18.09 -2.52
CA GLU A 141 18.12 -19.29 -1.72
C GLU A 141 19.63 -19.48 -1.48
#